data_AF-A0A412N6F4-F1
#
_entry.id   AF-A0A412N6F4-F1
#
_cell.length_a   1.000
_cell.length_b   1.000
_cell.length_c   1.000
_cell.angle_alpha   90.00
_cell.angle_beta   90.00
_cell.angle_gamma   90.00
#
_symmetry.space_group_name_H-M   'P 1'
#
loop_
_entity.id
_entity.type
_entity.pdbx_description
1 polymer ?
#
loop_
_entity_poly.entity_id
_entity_poly.type
_entity_poly.pdbx_seq_one_letter_code
_entity_poly.pdbx_strand_id
1 'polypeptide(L)'
;MQMLCTLVDGEKQSGIERINLDVKYLRGEHDAKTLSSGKYVAANSLLILVDGENSGEVFRTPIDGYQGSTFKQLSIKHDMNTEYVLQVINLHKKILRENKVGSAIPHLNKKLFKAIEVPIPPYKEQQRIIDAINKAFISLDKIMESL
;
A
#
# COMPACT_ATOMS: atom_id res chain seq x y z
N MET A 1 -18.68 -6.13 -12.56
CA MET A 1 -17.27 -5.69 -12.39
C MET A 1 -16.77 -6.23 -11.06
N GLN A 2 -15.70 -7.05 -11.06
CA GLN A 2 -15.24 -7.75 -9.86
C GLN A 2 -14.31 -6.87 -9.04
N MET A 3 -14.64 -6.63 -7.78
CA MET A 3 -13.77 -5.88 -6.85
C MET A 3 -12.52 -6.72 -6.53
N LEU A 4 -11.33 -6.17 -6.76
CA LEU A 4 -10.03 -6.85 -6.59
C LEU A 4 -9.44 -6.66 -5.20
N CYS A 5 -9.69 -5.49 -4.61
CA CYS A 5 -9.21 -5.13 -3.30
C CYS A 5 -10.23 -4.27 -2.55
N THR A 6 -10.11 -4.27 -1.23
CA THR A 6 -10.96 -3.51 -0.31
C THR A 6 -10.12 -2.71 0.66
N LEU A 7 -10.61 -1.53 1.03
CA LEU A 7 -9.99 -0.69 2.05
C LEU A 7 -10.73 -0.86 3.38
N VAL A 8 -10.02 -1.33 4.40
CA VAL A 8 -10.57 -1.58 5.73
C VAL A 8 -9.78 -0.83 6.81
N ASP A 9 -10.37 -0.72 7.99
CA ASP A 9 -9.68 -0.25 9.19
C ASP A 9 -9.23 -1.44 10.03
N GLY A 10 -8.09 -1.30 10.70
CA GLY A 10 -7.70 -2.24 11.74
C GLY A 10 -8.65 -2.24 12.94
N GLU A 11 -8.69 -3.36 13.65
CA GLU A 11 -9.47 -3.51 14.87
C GLU A 11 -8.90 -2.58 15.95
N LYS A 12 -9.78 -1.86 16.66
CA LYS A 12 -9.35 -1.00 17.76
C LYS A 12 -8.90 -1.88 18.94
N GLN A 13 -7.68 -1.65 19.40
CA GLN A 13 -7.13 -2.24 20.62
C GLN A 13 -6.64 -1.13 21.55
N SER A 14 -6.68 -1.39 22.85
CA SER A 14 -6.24 -0.47 23.90
C SER A 14 -5.60 -1.25 25.04
N GLY A 15 -4.63 -0.63 25.72
CA GLY A 15 -3.93 -1.23 26.86
C GLY A 15 -2.74 -2.11 26.47
N ILE A 16 -2.38 -2.17 25.18
CA ILE A 16 -1.21 -2.90 24.68
C ILE A 16 -0.29 -1.88 23.99
N GLU A 17 0.96 -1.80 24.43
CA GLU A 17 1.92 -0.91 23.79
C GLU A 17 2.40 -1.47 22.46
N ARG A 18 2.27 -0.66 21.39
CA ARG A 18 2.74 -0.99 20.04
C ARG A 18 3.28 0.22 19.31
N ILE A 19 4.16 -0.03 18.35
CA ILE A 19 4.71 1.02 17.48
C ILE A 19 3.60 1.55 16.56
N ASN A 20 3.56 2.87 16.42
CA ASN A 20 2.74 3.58 15.45
C ASN A 20 3.38 3.49 14.06
N LEU A 21 2.72 2.79 13.15
CA LEU A 21 3.11 2.65 11.76
C LEU A 21 2.59 3.85 10.95
N ASP A 22 3.18 5.02 11.20
CA ASP A 22 2.95 6.21 10.38
C ASP A 22 3.88 6.26 9.16
N VAL A 23 3.61 7.20 8.26
CA VAL A 23 4.33 7.33 6.98
C VAL A 23 5.82 7.55 7.20
N LYS A 24 6.20 8.35 8.21
CA LYS A 24 7.59 8.67 8.49
C LYS A 24 8.33 7.43 8.99
N TYR A 25 7.71 6.65 9.87
CA TYR A 25 8.28 5.40 10.38
C TYR A 25 8.47 4.39 9.24
N LEU A 26 7.43 4.18 8.41
CA LEU A 26 7.49 3.24 7.29
C LEU A 26 8.46 3.65 6.17
N ARG A 27 8.90 4.91 6.14
CA ARG A 27 9.96 5.40 5.25
C ARG A 27 11.34 5.45 5.90
N GLY A 28 11.45 5.13 7.20
CA GLY A 28 12.70 5.26 7.96
C GLY A 28 13.12 6.71 8.21
N GLU A 29 12.19 7.67 8.16
CA GLU A 29 12.46 9.11 8.37
C GLU A 29 12.55 9.51 9.85
N HIS A 30 12.07 8.67 10.78
CA HIS A 30 12.15 8.91 12.22
C HIS A 30 12.08 7.62 13.06
N ASP A 31 12.45 7.75 14.33
CA ASP A 31 12.37 6.66 15.31
C ASP A 31 10.94 6.20 15.61
N ALA A 32 10.82 4.96 16.07
CA ALA A 32 9.55 4.35 16.43
C ALA A 32 8.87 5.12 17.57
N LYS A 33 7.63 5.59 17.33
CA LYS A 33 6.76 6.13 18.36
C LYS A 33 5.83 5.04 18.88
N THR A 34 5.82 4.77 20.18
CA THR A 34 4.89 3.82 20.80
C THR A 34 3.56 4.49 21.16
N LEU A 35 2.47 3.76 21.00
CA LEU A 35 1.13 4.13 21.48
C LEU A 35 0.57 3.00 22.34
N SER A 36 -0.29 3.33 23.30
CA SER A 36 -1.01 2.36 24.15
C SER A 36 -2.41 2.02 23.62
N SER A 37 -2.84 2.66 22.53
CA SER A 37 -4.10 2.36 21.85
C SER A 37 -4.04 2.77 20.38
N GLY A 38 -4.79 2.07 19.55
CA GLY A 38 -4.85 2.34 18.12
C GLY A 38 -5.58 1.25 17.34
N LYS A 39 -5.57 1.38 16.02
CA LYS A 39 -6.10 0.36 15.10
C LYS A 39 -4.99 -0.66 14.82
N TYR A 40 -5.12 -1.87 15.33
CA TYR A 40 -4.12 -2.91 15.18
C TYR A 40 -3.98 -3.33 13.71
N VAL A 41 -2.73 -3.57 13.31
CA VAL A 41 -2.38 -4.17 12.04
C VAL A 41 -1.24 -5.17 12.29
N ALA A 42 -1.41 -6.37 11.73
CA ALA A 42 -0.40 -7.43 11.83
C ALA A 42 0.78 -7.16 10.90
N ALA A 43 1.94 -7.73 11.21
CA ALA A 43 3.08 -7.77 10.29
C ALA A 43 2.69 -8.35 8.93
N ASN A 44 3.40 -7.93 7.87
CA ASN A 44 3.18 -8.28 6.46
C ASN A 44 1.84 -7.86 5.85
N SER A 45 1.02 -7.10 6.57
CA SER A 45 -0.19 -6.48 6.03
C SER A 45 0.16 -5.34 5.07
N LEU A 46 -0.79 -4.95 4.21
CA LEU A 46 -0.65 -3.82 3.30
C LEU A 46 -1.39 -2.60 3.84
N LEU A 47 -0.72 -1.46 3.89
CA LEU A 47 -1.30 -0.15 4.21
C LEU A 47 -1.23 0.75 2.98
N ILE A 48 -2.36 1.35 2.60
CA ILE A 48 -2.41 2.36 1.54
C ILE A 48 -2.64 3.75 2.14
N LEU A 49 -1.84 4.70 1.70
CA LEU A 49 -1.95 6.09 2.10
C LEU A 49 -3.23 6.67 1.49
N VAL A 50 -4.17 7.06 2.33
CA VAL A 50 -5.45 7.66 1.89
C VAL A 50 -5.50 9.17 2.10
N ASP A 51 -4.61 9.71 2.93
CA ASP A 51 -4.50 11.14 3.21
C ASP A 51 -3.06 11.62 2.99
N GLY A 52 -2.89 12.78 2.38
CA GLY A 52 -1.60 13.40 2.10
C GLY A 52 -1.19 13.38 0.62
N GLU A 53 -0.10 14.09 0.31
CA GLU A 53 0.34 14.33 -1.07
C GLU A 53 0.65 13.06 -1.87
N ASN A 54 1.09 12.01 -1.17
CA ASN A 54 1.44 10.71 -1.74
C ASN A 54 0.29 9.69 -1.64
N SER A 55 -0.97 10.15 -1.51
CA SER A 55 -2.15 9.30 -1.53
C SER A 55 -2.12 8.29 -2.68
N GLY A 56 -2.42 7.03 -2.38
CA GLY A 56 -2.31 5.89 -3.31
C GLY A 56 -1.01 5.09 -3.16
N GLU A 57 -0.03 5.58 -2.40
CA GLU A 57 1.18 4.81 -2.06
C GLU A 57 0.86 3.66 -1.10
N VAL A 58 1.45 2.49 -1.35
CA VAL A 58 1.23 1.27 -0.56
C VAL A 58 2.52 0.87 0.15
N PHE A 59 2.39 0.45 1.41
CA PHE A 59 3.47 -0.03 2.27
C PHE A 59 3.14 -1.42 2.77
N ARG A 60 4.16 -2.25 2.96
CA ARG A 60 4.05 -3.52 3.68
C ARG A 60 4.53 -3.31 5.11
N THR A 61 3.74 -3.73 6.10
CA THR A 61 4.09 -3.54 7.50
C THR A 61 5.20 -4.51 7.90
N PRO A 62 6.33 -4.03 8.47
CA PRO A 62 7.42 -4.93 8.86
C PRO A 62 7.16 -5.67 10.17
N ILE A 63 6.28 -5.12 11.00
CA ILE A 63 5.96 -5.59 12.36
C ILE A 63 4.48 -5.41 12.66
N ASP A 64 4.05 -6.04 13.75
CA ASP A 64 2.78 -5.74 14.41
C ASP A 64 2.81 -4.32 14.97
N GLY A 65 1.73 -3.56 14.75
CA GLY A 65 1.70 -2.17 15.14
C GLY A 65 0.31 -1.57 15.13
N TYR A 66 0.27 -0.26 15.35
CA TYR A 66 -0.93 0.55 15.17
C TYR A 66 -0.88 1.29 13.84
N GLN A 67 -1.94 1.17 13.07
CA GLN A 67 -2.13 1.87 11.80
C GLN A 67 -2.15 3.39 12.03
N GLY A 68 -1.22 4.10 11.37
CA GLY A 68 -1.21 5.57 11.35
C GLY A 68 -2.52 6.14 10.79
N SER A 69 -2.88 7.35 11.24
CA SER A 69 -4.18 7.97 10.94
C SER A 69 -4.45 8.20 9.44
N THR A 70 -3.40 8.42 8.66
CA THR A 70 -3.47 8.68 7.21
C THR A 70 -3.62 7.40 6.37
N PHE A 71 -3.59 6.22 6.99
CA PHE A 71 -3.63 4.93 6.29
C PHE A 71 -5.00 4.26 6.34
N LYS A 72 -5.21 3.35 5.38
CA LYS A 72 -6.17 2.24 5.46
C LYS A 72 -5.44 0.92 5.19
N GLN A 73 -5.95 -0.17 5.72
CA GLN A 73 -5.50 -1.51 5.32
C GLN A 73 -6.05 -1.85 3.94
N LEU A 74 -5.17 -2.31 3.05
CA LEU A 74 -5.49 -2.78 1.72
C LEU A 74 -5.57 -4.31 1.76
N SER A 75 -6.77 -4.85 1.63
CA SER A 75 -6.97 -6.31 1.49
C SER A 75 -7.14 -6.64 0.01
N ILE A 76 -6.36 -7.60 -0.48
CA ILE A 76 -6.40 -8.10 -1.86
C ILE A 76 -7.04 -9.48 -1.83
N LYS A 77 -7.86 -9.81 -2.84
CA LYS A 77 -8.46 -11.12 -2.94
C LYS A 77 -7.41 -12.25 -3.01
N HIS A 78 -7.74 -13.38 -2.40
CA HIS A 78 -6.86 -14.54 -2.30
C HIS A 78 -6.56 -15.22 -3.65
N ASP A 79 -7.41 -15.04 -4.65
CA ASP A 79 -7.25 -15.56 -6.01
C ASP A 79 -6.36 -14.67 -6.90
N MET A 80 -5.85 -13.56 -6.35
CA MET A 80 -5.00 -12.61 -7.04
C MET A 80 -3.55 -12.70 -6.57
N ASN A 81 -2.61 -12.53 -7.50
CA ASN A 81 -1.22 -12.33 -7.13
C ASN A 81 -1.07 -10.93 -6.49
N THR A 82 -0.65 -10.89 -5.23
CA THR A 82 -0.54 -9.63 -4.47
C THR A 82 0.39 -8.63 -5.17
N GLU A 83 1.58 -9.07 -5.59
CA GLU A 83 2.56 -8.19 -6.23
C GLU A 83 2.04 -7.66 -7.57
N TYR A 84 1.30 -8.47 -8.34
CA TYR A 84 0.64 -8.01 -9.56
C TYR A 84 -0.33 -6.86 -9.29
N VAL A 85 -1.19 -7.00 -8.28
CA VAL A 85 -2.14 -5.93 -7.91
C VAL A 85 -1.40 -4.69 -7.41
N LEU A 86 -0.31 -4.84 -6.67
CA LEU A 86 0.53 -3.71 -6.24
C LEU A 86 1.14 -2.98 -7.44
N GLN A 87 1.65 -3.71 -8.45
CA GLN A 87 2.17 -3.10 -9.67
C GLN A 87 1.09 -2.37 -10.47
N VAL A 88 -0.13 -2.92 -10.52
CA VAL A 88 -1.29 -2.25 -11.13
C VAL A 88 -1.64 -0.95 -10.39
N ILE A 89 -1.66 -0.95 -9.06
CA ILE A 89 -1.88 0.27 -8.26
C ILE A 89 -0.78 1.29 -8.56
N ASN A 90 0.48 0.84 -8.62
CA ASN A 90 1.62 1.69 -8.91
C ASN A 90 1.55 2.30 -10.32
N LEU A 91 1.11 1.54 -11.33
CA LEU A 91 0.87 2.03 -12.69
C LEU A 91 -0.13 3.21 -12.70
N HIS A 92 -1.12 3.19 -11.82
CA HIS A 92 -2.14 4.24 -11.71
C HIS A 92 -1.79 5.31 -10.66
N LYS A 93 -0.60 5.26 -10.03
CA LYS A 93 -0.19 6.19 -8.96
C LYS A 93 -0.29 7.66 -9.40
N LYS A 94 0.08 7.97 -10.65
CA LYS A 94 -0.03 9.33 -11.19
C LYS A 94 -1.49 9.82 -11.21
N ILE A 95 -2.39 9.03 -11.78
CA ILE A 95 -3.83 9.34 -11.85
C ILE A 95 -4.41 9.53 -10.45
N LEU A 96 -4.05 8.66 -9.50
CA LEU A 96 -4.51 8.75 -8.10
C LEU A 96 -4.01 10.03 -7.41
N ARG A 97 -2.76 10.45 -7.67
CA ARG A 97 -2.16 11.66 -7.10
C ARG A 97 -2.69 12.95 -7.71
N GLU A 98 -3.01 12.96 -9.00
CA GLU A 98 -3.51 14.14 -9.72
C GLU A 98 -5.01 14.38 -9.47
N ASN A 99 -5.77 13.34 -9.11
CA ASN A 99 -7.21 13.41 -8.88
C ASN A 99 -7.61 13.30 -7.40
N LYS A 100 -6.75 13.78 -6.49
CA LYS A 100 -7.03 13.85 -5.06
C LYS A 100 -8.19 14.81 -4.79
N VAL A 101 -8.92 14.58 -3.70
CA VAL A 101 -10.04 15.42 -3.27
C VAL A 101 -9.70 16.14 -1.96
N GLY A 102 -10.29 17.31 -1.74
CA GLY A 102 -10.02 18.15 -0.56
C GLY A 102 -8.97 19.21 -0.84
N SER A 103 -9.29 20.48 -0.51
CA SER A 103 -8.44 21.63 -0.81
C SER A 103 -7.37 21.90 0.24
N ALA A 104 -7.62 21.57 1.50
CA ALA A 104 -6.69 21.83 2.61
C ALA A 104 -5.82 20.60 2.93
N ILE A 105 -6.43 19.42 2.93
CA ILE A 105 -5.72 18.13 3.04
C ILE A 105 -6.12 17.31 1.81
N PRO A 106 -5.17 16.91 0.97
CA PRO A 106 -5.47 16.07 -0.17
C PRO A 106 -5.75 14.64 0.28
N HIS A 107 -6.82 14.06 -0.24
CA HIS A 107 -7.26 12.70 0.07
C HIS A 107 -7.37 11.85 -1.20
N LEU A 108 -7.11 10.55 -1.06
CA LEU A 108 -7.36 9.55 -2.09
C LEU A 108 -8.84 9.58 -2.48
N ASN A 109 -9.09 9.83 -3.77
CA ASN A 109 -10.43 9.73 -4.31
C ASN A 109 -10.87 8.26 -4.36
N LYS A 110 -11.55 7.80 -3.30
CA LYS A 110 -12.01 6.42 -3.16
C LYS A 110 -12.98 5.99 -4.27
N LYS A 111 -13.73 6.92 -4.86
CA LYS A 111 -14.63 6.63 -5.98
C LYS A 111 -13.81 6.30 -7.23
N LEU A 112 -12.83 7.15 -7.55
CA LEU A 112 -11.90 6.92 -8.64
C LEU A 112 -11.11 5.62 -8.44
N PHE A 113 -10.52 5.42 -7.25
CA PHE A 113 -9.77 4.20 -6.94
C PHE A 113 -10.56 2.91 -7.19
N LYS A 114 -11.85 2.89 -6.83
CA LYS A 114 -12.74 1.75 -7.07
C LYS A 114 -13.21 1.62 -8.53
N ALA A 115 -13.11 2.69 -9.32
CA ALA A 115 -13.54 2.75 -10.71
C ALA A 115 -12.41 2.46 -11.70
N ILE A 116 -11.16 2.28 -11.24
CA ILE A 116 -10.06 1.89 -12.12
C ILE A 116 -10.35 0.50 -12.68
N GLU A 117 -10.53 0.42 -13.99
CA GLU A 117 -10.68 -0.82 -14.71
C GLU A 117 -9.31 -1.40 -15.06
N VAL A 118 -9.14 -2.69 -14.75
CA VAL A 118 -7.86 -3.39 -14.95
C VAL A 118 -8.15 -4.72 -15.63
N PRO A 119 -7.47 -5.07 -16.73
CA PRO A 119 -7.54 -6.40 -17.28
C PRO A 119 -6.91 -7.40 -16.30
N ILE A 120 -7.63 -8.47 -15.98
CA ILE A 120 -7.15 -9.49 -15.03
C ILE A 120 -6.79 -10.75 -15.81
N PRO A 121 -5.50 -10.97 -16.10
CA PRO A 121 -5.09 -12.18 -16.79
C PRO A 121 -5.13 -13.37 -15.82
N PRO A 122 -5.08 -14.62 -16.32
CA PRO A 122 -4.98 -15.80 -15.48
C PRO A 122 -3.81 -15.72 -14.49
N TYR A 123 -3.94 -16.34 -13.31
CA TYR A 123 -2.96 -16.25 -12.23
C TYR A 123 -1.52 -16.59 -12.67
N LYS A 124 -1.34 -17.61 -13.53
CA LYS A 124 -0.04 -17.97 -14.09
C LYS A 124 0.60 -16.85 -14.91
N GLU A 125 -0.22 -16.08 -15.63
CA GLU A 125 0.26 -14.95 -16.40
C GLU A 125 0.59 -13.76 -15.50
N GLN A 126 -0.18 -13.55 -14.41
CA GLN A 126 0.18 -12.57 -13.37
C GLN A 126 1.58 -12.87 -12.79
N GLN A 127 1.88 -14.14 -12.50
CA GLN A 127 3.21 -14.57 -12.05
C GLN A 127 4.30 -14.27 -13.09
N ARG A 128 4.08 -14.63 -14.37
CA ARG A 128 5.04 -14.35 -15.45
C ARG A 128 5.35 -12.87 -15.60
N ILE A 129 4.33 -12.01 -15.45
CA ILE A 129 4.50 -10.55 -15.48
C ILE A 129 5.38 -10.09 -14.32
N ILE A 130 5.12 -10.56 -13.10
CA ILE A 130 5.93 -10.20 -11.93
C ILE A 130 7.37 -10.70 -12.05
N ASP A 131 7.57 -11.92 -12.54
CA ASP A 131 8.91 -12.47 -12.77
C ASP A 131 9.71 -11.64 -13.79
N ALA A 132 9.05 -11.15 -14.85
CA ALA A 132 9.69 -10.30 -15.84
C ALA A 132 10.09 -8.94 -15.24
N ILE A 133 9.21 -8.33 -14.44
CA ILE A 133 9.48 -7.07 -13.73
C ILE A 133 10.67 -7.25 -12.77
N ASN A 134 10.67 -8.31 -11.97
CA ASN A 134 11.75 -8.58 -11.01
C ASN A 134 13.09 -8.80 -11.71
N LYS A 135 13.12 -9.54 -12.82
CA LYS A 135 14.34 -9.72 -13.62
C LYS A 135 14.89 -8.41 -14.16
N ALA A 136 14.02 -7.50 -14.59
CA ALA A 136 14.41 -6.17 -15.04
C ALA A 136 15.05 -5.37 -13.89
N PHE A 137 14.43 -5.33 -12.71
CA PHE A 137 14.98 -4.63 -11.55
C PHE A 137 16.32 -5.20 -11.09
N ILE A 138 16.47 -6.53 -11.00
CA ILE A 138 17.76 -7.17 -10.70
C ILE A 138 18.86 -6.74 -11.67
N SER A 139 18.51 -6.52 -12.94
CA SER A 139 19.47 -6.08 -13.96
C SER A 139 19.85 -4.61 -13.77
N LEU A 140 18.89 -3.76 -13.39
CA LEU A 140 19.13 -2.35 -13.06
C LEU A 140 19.99 -2.19 -11.80
N ASP A 141 19.72 -2.98 -10.76
CA ASP A 141 20.49 -2.93 -9.50
C ASP A 141 21.96 -3.26 -9.75
N LYS A 142 22.24 -4.29 -10.55
CA LYS A 142 23.62 -4.64 -10.95
C LYS A 142 24.32 -3.51 -11.71
N ILE A 143 23.60 -2.82 -12.59
CA ILE A 143 24.14 -1.66 -13.31
C ILE A 143 24.47 -0.55 -12.31
N MET A 144 23.57 -0.27 -11.37
CA MET A 144 23.77 0.75 -10.34
C MET A 144 24.94 0.45 -9.41
N GLU A 145 25.16 -0.81 -9.03
CA GLU A 145 26.33 -1.24 -8.24
C GLU A 145 27.66 -1.11 -9.00
N SER A 146 27.60 -1.03 -10.34
CA SER A 146 28.76 -0.92 -11.21
C SER A 146 29.16 0.52 -11.53
N LEU A 147 28.38 1.52 -11.08
CA LEU A 147 28.59 2.96 -11.28
C LEU A 147 29.23 3.59 -10.05
#